data_AF-A0A0Q1BM29-F1
#
_entry.id   AF-A0A0Q1BM29-F1
#
_cell.length_a   1.000
_cell.length_b   1.000
_cell.length_c   1.000
_cell.angle_alpha   90.00
_cell.angle_beta   90.00
_cell.angle_gamma   90.00
#
_symmetry.space_group_name_H-M   'P 1'
#
loop_
_entity.id
_entity.type
_entity.pdbx_description
1 polymer ?
#
loop_
_entity_poly.entity_id
_entity_poly.type
_entity_poly.pdbx_seq_one_letter_code
_entity_poly.pdbx_strand_id
1 'polypeptide(L)'
;MCFVLLLSSNSINAQTGTEIKFKILGNSSSTSKDLITVSTIINAKQPLAGNGIHFTLVVKNNANNAISLKNIIDRLTVSLYNDRGFNISIPNTNPDIINRRAEDRKWRFRSETVVPDDQVSINGRIEKSDIKKMEFIDIPAGGEWKINLIIKNVKQVETPEDQENSFLKPAKSLSPGKYKLRLSLVIAPSEQNKSAGKSGAYIAPFIDIEYN
;
A
#
# COMPACT_ATOMS: atom_id res chain seq x y z
N MET A 1 1.30 12.37 -18.98
CA MET A 1 2.48 12.93 -18.27
C MET A 1 2.25 12.74 -16.78
N CYS A 2 2.90 11.73 -16.19
CA CYS A 2 2.78 11.40 -14.76
C CYS A 2 3.75 12.30 -13.98
N PHE A 3 3.26 13.16 -13.11
CA PHE A 3 4.11 13.91 -12.19
C PHE A 3 4.38 13.02 -10.97
N VAL A 4 5.54 12.36 -10.96
CA VAL A 4 6.05 11.66 -9.78
C VAL A 4 6.78 12.70 -8.95
N LEU A 5 6.18 13.14 -7.84
CA LEU A 5 6.91 13.90 -6.82
C LEU A 5 7.84 12.93 -6.09
N LEU A 6 9.10 12.91 -6.50
CA LEU A 6 10.18 12.20 -5.82
C LEU A 6 10.54 12.96 -4.54
N LEU A 7 9.92 12.60 -3.43
CA LEU A 7 10.46 12.96 -2.12
C LEU A 7 11.71 12.10 -1.86
N SER A 8 12.79 12.81 -1.56
CA SER A 8 14.16 12.37 -1.30
C SER A 8 14.32 11.10 -0.46
N SER A 9 15.49 10.47 -0.60
CA SER A 9 16.07 9.30 0.07
C SER A 9 16.13 9.30 1.61
N ASN A 10 15.34 10.12 2.28
CA ASN A 10 15.29 10.20 3.73
C ASN A 10 14.36 9.10 4.26
N SER A 11 14.87 8.24 5.15
CA SER A 11 13.99 7.36 5.92
C SER A 11 13.28 8.19 7.00
N ILE A 12 12.01 7.89 7.22
CA ILE A 12 11.26 8.40 8.35
C ILE A 12 11.33 7.33 9.44
N ASN A 13 11.90 7.68 10.59
CA ASN A 13 11.68 6.94 11.82
C ASN A 13 10.23 7.20 12.23
N ALA A 14 9.31 6.32 11.84
CA ALA A 14 7.93 6.40 12.30
C ALA A 14 7.91 6.18 13.82
N GLN A 15 7.31 7.09 14.57
CA GLN A 15 6.90 6.80 15.96
C GLN A 15 5.64 5.92 15.93
N THR A 16 5.38 5.19 17.01
CA THR A 16 4.14 4.40 17.18
C THR A 16 2.92 5.24 16.80
N GLY A 17 2.09 4.75 15.86
CA GLY A 17 0.88 5.45 15.41
C GLY A 17 1.11 6.65 14.48
N THR A 18 2.30 6.85 13.90
CA THR A 18 2.55 7.96 12.98
C THR A 18 1.68 7.82 11.74
N GLU A 19 0.80 8.80 11.50
CA GLU A 19 0.05 8.95 10.26
C GLU A 19 0.89 9.76 9.26
N ILE A 20 1.45 9.11 8.24
CA ILE A 20 2.22 9.81 7.22
C ILE A 20 1.29 10.24 6.08
N LYS A 21 0.92 11.53 6.02
CA LYS A 21 -0.07 12.07 5.07
C LYS A 21 0.55 12.53 3.75
N PHE A 22 -0.09 12.16 2.64
CA PHE A 22 0.30 12.60 1.31
C PHE A 22 -0.91 13.05 0.48
N LYS A 23 -0.72 14.21 -0.15
CA LYS A 23 -1.73 14.93 -0.93
C LYS A 23 -1.74 14.41 -2.36
N ILE A 24 -2.91 14.05 -2.89
CA ILE A 24 -3.06 13.63 -4.29
C ILE A 24 -3.80 14.73 -5.07
N LEU A 25 -3.16 15.14 -6.17
CA LEU A 25 -3.50 16.21 -7.10
C LEU A 25 -4.98 16.65 -7.11
N GLY A 26 -5.21 17.90 -6.71
CA GLY A 26 -6.42 18.68 -7.03
C GLY A 26 -6.39 19.19 -8.48
N ASN A 27 -7.56 19.59 -8.97
CA ASN A 27 -7.69 20.31 -10.25
C ASN A 27 -6.72 21.50 -10.30
N SER A 28 -6.12 21.74 -11.46
CA SER A 28 -5.10 22.77 -11.70
C SER A 28 -5.58 24.22 -11.59
N SER A 29 -6.73 24.49 -10.95
CA SER A 29 -7.24 25.83 -10.71
C SER A 29 -7.23 26.14 -9.20
N SER A 30 -6.21 26.90 -8.79
CA SER A 30 -6.21 27.85 -7.67
C SER A 30 -7.33 27.71 -6.60
N THR A 31 -7.07 26.87 -5.59
CA THR A 31 -7.43 26.96 -4.16
C THR A 31 -7.28 25.54 -3.57
N SER A 32 -6.09 25.21 -3.06
CA SER A 32 -5.67 23.83 -2.77
C SER A 32 -6.42 23.17 -1.60
N LYS A 33 -7.58 22.58 -1.89
CA LYS A 33 -8.11 21.48 -1.08
C LYS A 33 -7.72 20.17 -1.76
N ASP A 34 -6.84 19.40 -1.13
CA ASP A 34 -6.46 18.08 -1.64
C ASP A 34 -7.68 17.18 -1.62
N LEU A 35 -8.19 16.76 -2.78
CA LEU A 35 -9.43 15.99 -2.86
C LEU A 35 -9.34 14.66 -2.12
N ILE A 36 -8.15 14.06 -2.12
CA ILE A 36 -7.87 12.80 -1.46
C ILE A 36 -6.56 12.93 -0.67
N THR A 37 -6.57 12.41 0.56
CA THR A 37 -5.36 12.19 1.35
C THR A 37 -5.17 10.70 1.54
N VAL A 38 -3.96 10.22 1.27
CA VAL A 38 -3.54 8.86 1.64
C VAL A 38 -2.60 8.94 2.80
N SER A 39 -2.77 8.05 3.76
CA SER A 39 -1.81 7.86 4.83
C SER A 39 -1.58 6.41 5.16
N THR A 40 -0.40 6.15 5.73
CA THR A 40 -0.05 4.86 6.31
C THR A 40 0.16 5.05 7.80
N ILE A 41 -0.42 4.16 8.59
CA ILE A 41 -0.21 4.06 10.04
C ILE A 41 0.55 2.77 10.29
N ILE A 42 1.68 2.87 10.98
CA ILE A 42 2.53 1.71 11.26
C ILE A 42 3.30 1.95 12.54
N ASN A 43 3.50 0.88 13.32
CA ASN A 43 4.38 0.92 14.47
C ASN A 43 5.80 0.57 14.03
N ALA A 44 6.78 1.38 14.40
CA ALA A 44 8.18 1.05 14.12
C ALA A 44 8.63 -0.23 14.85
N LYS A 45 8.04 -0.55 16.00
CA LYS A 45 8.28 -1.83 16.69
C LYS A 45 7.10 -2.76 16.46
N GLN A 46 7.36 -3.92 15.87
CA GLN A 46 6.39 -4.91 15.46
C GLN A 46 6.63 -6.19 16.26
N PRO A 47 5.66 -6.66 17.07
CA PRO A 47 5.87 -7.83 17.92
C PRO A 47 5.89 -9.13 17.10
N LEU A 48 6.77 -10.08 17.43
CA LEU A 48 6.77 -11.43 16.84
C LEU A 48 5.44 -12.16 17.04
N ALA A 49 4.79 -11.93 18.19
CA ALA A 49 3.45 -12.46 18.48
C ALA A 49 2.38 -11.96 17.47
N GLY A 50 2.64 -10.84 16.78
CA GLY A 50 1.79 -10.32 15.72
C GLY A 50 1.85 -11.14 14.43
N ASN A 51 2.79 -12.07 14.29
CA ASN A 51 2.93 -12.95 13.11
C ASN A 51 3.03 -12.16 11.78
N GLY A 52 3.90 -11.16 11.75
CA GLY A 52 4.17 -10.34 10.57
C GLY A 52 4.29 -8.85 10.86
N ILE A 53 4.58 -8.07 9.80
CA ILE A 53 4.59 -6.60 9.88
C ILE A 53 3.19 -6.07 9.60
N HIS A 54 2.59 -5.42 10.60
CA HIS A 54 1.28 -4.80 10.54
C HIS A 54 1.34 -3.33 10.16
N PHE A 55 0.46 -2.92 9.25
CA PHE A 55 0.28 -1.52 8.89
C PHE A 55 -1.16 -1.26 8.41
N THR A 56 -1.64 -0.04 8.60
CA THR A 56 -2.95 0.40 8.13
C THR A 56 -2.76 1.36 6.97
N LEU A 57 -3.52 1.15 5.89
CA LEU A 57 -3.67 2.12 4.81
C LEU A 57 -4.98 2.89 5.02
N VAL A 58 -4.90 4.21 4.96
CA VAL A 58 -6.02 5.12 5.14
C VAL A 58 -6.17 5.97 3.88
N VAL A 59 -7.38 6.07 3.36
CA VAL A 59 -7.75 6.94 2.24
C VAL A 59 -8.90 7.83 2.69
N LYS A 60 -8.62 9.13 2.77
CA LYS A 60 -9.60 10.14 3.17
C LYS A 60 -10.06 10.93 1.96
N ASN A 61 -11.38 11.02 1.80
CA ASN A 61 -12.03 11.93 0.86
C ASN A 61 -12.22 13.29 1.55
N ASN A 62 -11.48 14.32 1.11
CA ASN A 62 -11.67 15.69 1.62
C ASN A 62 -12.60 16.52 0.71
N ALA A 63 -13.17 15.93 -0.34
CA ALA A 63 -14.16 16.58 -1.17
C ALA A 63 -15.53 16.62 -0.49
N ASN A 64 -16.38 17.54 -0.95
CA ASN A 64 -17.74 17.71 -0.45
C ASN A 64 -18.75 16.73 -1.09
N ASN A 65 -18.29 15.86 -1.98
CA ASN A 65 -19.06 14.84 -2.66
C ASN A 65 -18.42 13.46 -2.46
N ALA A 66 -19.22 12.40 -2.57
CA ALA A 66 -18.71 11.04 -2.56
C ALA A 66 -17.78 10.80 -3.76
N ILE A 67 -16.75 9.98 -3.54
CA ILE A 67 -15.82 9.55 -4.59
C ILE A 67 -15.88 8.03 -4.71
N SER A 68 -15.65 7.56 -5.93
CA SER A 68 -15.55 6.14 -6.25
C SER A 68 -14.19 5.90 -6.90
N LEU A 69 -13.39 5.02 -6.30
CA LEU A 69 -12.01 4.74 -6.69
C LEU A 69 -11.88 3.30 -7.16
N LYS A 70 -11.04 3.05 -8.17
CA LYS A 70 -10.61 1.67 -8.49
C LYS A 70 -10.01 1.05 -7.22
N ASN A 71 -10.27 -0.24 -7.02
CA ASN A 71 -9.83 -0.96 -5.83
C ASN A 71 -8.35 -0.70 -5.55
N ILE A 72 -8.08 -0.08 -4.40
CA ILE A 72 -6.75 0.41 -4.07
C ILE A 72 -5.80 -0.73 -3.70
N ILE A 73 -6.32 -1.88 -3.25
CA ILE A 73 -5.51 -3.06 -2.94
C ILE A 73 -4.82 -3.58 -4.20
N ASP A 74 -5.50 -3.50 -5.34
CA ASP A 74 -4.94 -3.93 -6.63
C ASP A 74 -3.80 -3.06 -7.14
N ARG A 75 -3.68 -1.87 -6.56
CA ARG A 75 -2.74 -0.83 -6.98
C ARG A 75 -1.73 -0.50 -5.90
N LEU A 76 -1.76 -1.20 -4.76
CA LEU A 76 -0.83 -1.04 -3.66
C LEU A 76 0.40 -1.91 -3.88
N THR A 77 1.53 -1.28 -4.10
CA THR A 77 2.86 -1.87 -4.10
C THR A 77 3.51 -1.80 -2.72
N VAL A 78 4.02 -2.94 -2.26
CA VAL A 78 4.73 -3.07 -0.98
C VAL A 78 6.13 -3.60 -1.23
N SER A 79 7.16 -2.95 -0.71
CA SER A 79 8.54 -3.44 -0.77
C SER A 79 9.14 -3.42 0.62
N LEU A 80 9.84 -4.50 0.94
CA LEU A 80 10.52 -4.66 2.23
C LEU A 80 12.00 -4.83 1.95
N TYR A 81 12.84 -4.16 2.73
CA TYR A 81 14.29 -4.24 2.61
C TYR A 81 14.85 -4.67 3.95
N ASN A 82 15.87 -5.53 3.96
CA ASN A 82 16.60 -5.83 5.19
C ASN A 82 17.49 -4.64 5.60
N ASP A 83 18.15 -4.76 6.75
CA ASP A 83 19.11 -3.80 7.29
C ASP A 83 20.31 -3.54 6.37
N ARG A 84 20.68 -4.52 5.53
CA ARG A 84 21.71 -4.41 4.48
C ARG A 84 21.24 -3.66 3.23
N GLY A 85 19.96 -3.32 3.13
CA GLY A 85 19.36 -2.63 2.00
C GLY A 85 19.00 -3.53 0.82
N PHE A 86 19.05 -4.86 0.99
CA PHE A 86 18.59 -5.80 -0.05
C PHE A 86 17.07 -5.89 -0.07
N ASN A 87 16.50 -5.85 -1.28
CA ASN A 87 15.05 -5.95 -1.47
C ASN A 87 14.58 -7.39 -1.23
N ILE A 88 13.81 -7.58 -0.17
CA ILE A 88 13.17 -8.84 0.20
C ILE A 88 11.94 -9.00 -0.69
N SER A 89 11.94 -10.08 -1.47
CA SER A 89 10.84 -10.32 -2.39
C SER A 89 9.61 -10.84 -1.67
N ILE A 90 8.51 -10.12 -1.85
CA ILE A 90 7.18 -10.49 -1.36
C ILE A 90 6.48 -11.30 -2.47
N PRO A 91 6.24 -12.62 -2.30
CA PRO A 91 5.76 -13.50 -3.38
C PRO A 91 4.35 -13.14 -3.83
N ASN A 92 4.13 -12.93 -5.13
CA ASN A 92 2.79 -12.78 -5.68
C ASN A 92 2.25 -14.15 -6.13
N THR A 93 1.35 -14.74 -5.36
CA THR A 93 0.79 -16.08 -5.60
C THR A 93 -0.66 -16.06 -6.07
N ASN A 94 -1.23 -14.90 -6.41
CA ASN A 94 -2.62 -14.85 -6.87
C ASN A 94 -2.79 -15.59 -8.23
N PRO A 95 -3.63 -16.65 -8.30
CA PRO A 95 -3.82 -17.43 -9.52
C PRO A 95 -4.55 -16.68 -10.66
N ASP A 96 -5.25 -15.57 -10.37
CA ASP A 96 -6.01 -14.80 -11.38
C ASP A 96 -5.14 -13.97 -12.34
N ILE A 97 -3.82 -14.06 -12.25
CA ILE A 97 -2.88 -13.37 -13.15
C ILE A 97 -3.02 -13.88 -14.60
N ILE A 98 -3.42 -15.14 -14.79
CA ILE A 98 -3.45 -15.79 -16.11
C ILE A 98 -4.56 -15.21 -17.02
N ASN A 99 -5.67 -14.73 -16.45
CA ASN A 99 -6.84 -14.23 -17.19
C ASN A 99 -6.85 -12.70 -17.40
N ARG A 100 -5.75 -11.99 -17.10
CA ARG A 100 -5.68 -10.51 -17.20
C ARG A 100 -4.85 -10.05 -18.40
N ARG A 101 -5.15 -8.84 -18.92
CA ARG A 101 -4.41 -8.23 -20.03
C ARG A 101 -2.91 -8.15 -19.70
N ALA A 102 -2.06 -8.32 -20.72
CA ALA A 102 -0.59 -8.34 -20.57
C ALA A 102 -0.01 -7.11 -19.87
N GLU A 103 -0.67 -5.96 -20.02
CA GLU A 103 -0.32 -4.69 -19.39
C GLU A 103 -0.69 -4.62 -17.91
N ASP A 104 -1.77 -5.27 -17.47
CA ASP A 104 -2.16 -5.39 -16.05
C ASP A 104 -1.31 -6.45 -15.33
N ARG A 105 -0.75 -7.42 -16.06
CA ARG A 105 0.24 -8.39 -15.55
C ARG A 105 1.59 -7.76 -15.20
N LYS A 106 1.85 -6.52 -15.64
CA LYS A 106 3.06 -5.75 -15.26
C LYS A 106 2.92 -5.10 -13.88
N TRP A 107 1.71 -5.06 -13.32
CA TRP A 107 1.44 -4.53 -12.00
C TRP A 107 1.57 -5.64 -10.97
N ARG A 108 2.70 -5.61 -10.25
CA ARG A 108 2.86 -6.31 -8.97
C ARG A 108 1.94 -5.51 -8.04
N PHE A 109 0.89 -6.06 -7.45
CA PHE A 109 0.94 -6.69 -6.13
C PHE A 109 -0.49 -7.17 -5.80
N ARG A 110 -0.65 -8.49 -5.68
CA ARG A 110 -1.71 -9.15 -4.92
C ARG A 110 -1.08 -10.34 -4.20
N SER A 111 -0.10 -10.05 -3.36
CA SER A 111 0.64 -11.09 -2.67
C SER A 111 -0.23 -11.72 -1.58
N GLU A 112 -0.36 -13.05 -1.52
CA GLU A 112 -0.92 -13.75 -0.34
C GLU A 112 -0.10 -13.53 0.94
N THR A 113 1.06 -12.87 0.81
CA THR A 113 1.86 -12.41 1.93
C THR A 113 1.33 -11.13 2.53
N VAL A 114 0.72 -10.25 1.71
CA VAL A 114 0.09 -9.00 2.15
C VAL A 114 -1.40 -9.24 2.21
N VAL A 115 -1.90 -9.62 3.37
CA VAL A 115 -3.32 -9.95 3.56
C VAL A 115 -4.02 -8.90 4.40
N PRO A 116 -5.33 -8.66 4.18
CA PRO A 116 -6.15 -7.93 5.13
C PRO A 116 -6.14 -8.66 6.47
N ASP A 117 -5.94 -7.93 7.57
CA ASP A 117 -6.04 -8.45 8.94
C ASP A 117 -7.52 -8.46 9.42
N ASP A 118 -8.42 -8.90 8.54
CA ASP A 118 -9.86 -9.08 8.75
C ASP A 118 -10.74 -7.84 9.00
N GLN A 119 -10.19 -6.62 8.95
CA GLN A 119 -10.96 -5.38 9.17
C GLN A 119 -10.71 -4.33 8.10
N VAL A 120 -11.67 -4.20 7.18
CA VAL A 120 -11.87 -3.00 6.38
C VAL A 120 -12.92 -2.16 7.09
N SER A 121 -12.73 -0.84 7.16
CA SER A 121 -13.76 0.06 7.68
C SER A 121 -13.96 1.29 6.81
N ILE A 122 -15.21 1.73 6.74
CA ILE A 122 -15.62 2.97 6.08
C ILE A 122 -16.27 3.86 7.14
N ASN A 123 -15.70 5.03 7.40
CA ASN A 123 -16.12 5.94 8.48
C ASN A 123 -16.25 5.23 9.84
N GLY A 124 -15.32 4.33 10.15
CA GLY A 124 -15.32 3.55 11.40
C GLY A 124 -16.34 2.42 11.47
N ARG A 125 -17.15 2.19 10.42
CA ARG A 125 -18.02 1.02 10.33
C ARG A 125 -17.27 -0.12 9.66
N ILE A 126 -17.17 -1.27 10.33
CA ILE A 126 -16.52 -2.45 9.79
C ILE A 126 -17.35 -2.99 8.63
N GLU A 127 -16.72 -3.10 7.47
CA GLU A 127 -17.30 -3.68 6.26
C GLU A 127 -16.87 -5.14 6.16
N LYS A 128 -17.84 -6.06 6.28
CA LYS A 128 -17.65 -7.49 5.98
C LYS A 128 -17.83 -7.71 4.48
N SER A 129 -16.91 -7.18 3.69
CA SER A 129 -16.92 -7.38 2.25
C SER A 129 -15.63 -8.05 1.80
N ASP A 130 -15.74 -8.97 0.84
CA ASP A 130 -14.58 -9.58 0.20
C ASP A 130 -13.91 -8.54 -0.69
N ILE A 131 -13.01 -7.76 -0.09
CA ILE A 131 -12.28 -6.69 -0.75
C ILE A 131 -11.55 -7.14 -2.02
N LYS A 132 -11.23 -8.42 -2.15
CA LYS A 132 -10.57 -8.97 -3.34
C LYS A 132 -11.51 -9.05 -4.54
N LYS A 133 -12.83 -9.04 -4.31
CA LYS A 133 -13.88 -9.06 -5.32
C LYS A 133 -14.44 -7.68 -5.67
N MET A 134 -14.08 -6.64 -4.90
CA MET A 134 -14.49 -5.28 -5.19
C MET A 134 -13.73 -4.75 -6.41
N GLU A 135 -14.43 -4.19 -7.39
CA GLU A 135 -13.81 -3.45 -8.49
C GLU A 135 -13.52 -2.00 -8.08
N PHE A 136 -14.40 -1.44 -7.25
CA PHE A 136 -14.33 -0.07 -6.77
C PHE A 136 -14.55 0.01 -5.26
N ILE A 137 -14.03 1.09 -4.66
CA ILE A 137 -14.33 1.50 -3.29
C ILE A 137 -15.02 2.86 -3.32
N ASP A 138 -16.16 2.96 -2.65
CA ASP A 138 -16.90 4.21 -2.51
C ASP A 138 -16.60 4.84 -1.16
N ILE A 139 -16.17 6.11 -1.17
CA ILE A 139 -15.82 6.87 0.02
C ILE A 139 -16.75 8.09 0.09
N PRO A 140 -17.64 8.18 1.09
CA PRO A 140 -18.55 9.32 1.26
C PRO A 140 -17.81 10.66 1.33
N ALA A 141 -18.53 11.76 1.10
CA ALA A 141 -18.02 13.12 1.29
C ALA A 141 -17.45 13.29 2.71
N GLY A 142 -16.23 13.83 2.83
CA GLY A 142 -15.52 13.95 4.12
C GLY A 142 -15.14 12.61 4.77
N GLY A 143 -15.45 11.49 4.11
CA GLY A 143 -15.31 10.15 4.65
C GLY A 143 -13.89 9.59 4.55
N GLU A 144 -13.71 8.44 5.20
CA GLU A 144 -12.45 7.75 5.33
C GLU A 144 -12.66 6.25 5.10
N TRP A 145 -11.77 5.66 4.33
CA TRP A 145 -11.66 4.24 4.11
C TRP A 145 -10.35 3.76 4.74
N LYS A 146 -10.41 2.68 5.51
CA LYS A 146 -9.27 2.11 6.24
C LYS A 146 -9.19 0.60 6.03
N ILE A 147 -7.97 0.10 5.90
CA ILE A 147 -7.68 -1.33 5.91
C ILE A 147 -6.42 -1.64 6.70
N ASN A 148 -6.50 -2.65 7.55
CA ASN A 148 -5.34 -3.24 8.21
C ASN A 148 -4.74 -4.32 7.33
N LEU A 149 -3.42 -4.30 7.17
CA LEU A 149 -2.66 -5.17 6.31
C LEU A 149 -1.50 -5.78 7.10
N ILE A 150 -1.15 -7.02 6.75
CA ILE A 150 -0.04 -7.73 7.38
C ILE A 150 0.86 -8.40 6.34
N ILE A 151 2.17 -8.31 6.54
CA ILE A 151 3.23 -9.00 5.77
C ILE A 151 3.74 -10.20 6.57
N LYS A 152 3.48 -11.44 6.14
CA LYS A 152 3.84 -12.67 6.88
C LYS A 152 5.00 -13.48 6.30
N ASN A 153 4.80 -14.01 5.10
CA ASN A 153 5.71 -14.96 4.42
C ASN A 153 6.52 -14.31 3.29
N VAL A 154 7.83 -14.19 3.42
CA VAL A 154 8.69 -13.50 2.44
C VAL A 154 9.73 -14.43 1.83
N LYS A 155 10.28 -14.07 0.67
CA LYS A 155 11.48 -14.70 0.12
C LYS A 155 12.70 -13.99 0.70
N GLN A 156 13.32 -14.63 1.68
CA GLN A 156 14.47 -14.07 2.41
C GLN A 156 15.66 -13.85 1.48
N VAL A 157 16.27 -12.67 1.57
CA VAL A 157 17.43 -12.25 0.78
C VAL A 157 18.50 -11.78 1.76
N GLU A 158 19.65 -12.44 1.77
CA GLU A 158 20.77 -12.10 2.66
C GLU A 158 22.03 -11.67 1.92
N THR A 159 22.13 -12.04 0.63
CA THR A 159 23.27 -11.73 -0.25
C THR A 159 22.80 -11.08 -1.56
N PRO A 160 23.70 -10.48 -2.35
CA PRO A 160 23.38 -9.99 -3.69
C PRO A 160 22.86 -11.10 -4.63
N GLU A 161 23.43 -12.31 -4.57
CA GLU A 161 23.01 -13.45 -5.39
C GLU A 161 21.58 -13.90 -5.04
N ASP A 162 21.21 -13.78 -3.77
CA ASP A 162 19.84 -14.00 -3.31
C ASP A 162 18.88 -12.97 -3.89
N GLN A 163 19.34 -11.74 -4.12
CA GLN A 163 18.51 -10.67 -4.67
C GLN A 163 18.22 -10.91 -6.15
N GLU A 164 19.22 -11.40 -6.90
CA GLU A 164 19.06 -11.80 -8.30
C GLU A 164 18.13 -13.02 -8.43
N ASN A 165 18.31 -14.01 -7.55
CA ASN A 165 17.55 -15.25 -7.55
C ASN A 165 16.34 -15.22 -6.60
N SER A 166 15.91 -14.02 -6.18
CA SER A 166 14.92 -13.87 -5.12
C SER A 166 13.61 -14.55 -5.50
N PHE A 167 13.27 -14.59 -6.79
CA PHE A 167 12.06 -15.28 -7.29
C PHE A 167 12.13 -16.80 -7.19
N LEU A 168 13.31 -17.40 -7.14
CA LEU A 168 13.48 -18.85 -7.05
C LEU A 168 13.48 -19.37 -5.62
N LYS A 169 13.69 -18.49 -4.63
CA LYS A 169 13.65 -18.88 -3.23
C LYS A 169 12.22 -19.23 -2.77
N PRO A 170 12.05 -20.26 -1.92
CA PRO A 170 10.77 -20.54 -1.30
C PRO A 170 10.38 -19.42 -0.34
N ALA A 171 9.07 -19.18 -0.20
CA ALA A 171 8.55 -18.28 0.81
C ALA A 171 8.73 -18.91 2.21
N LYS A 172 9.11 -18.10 3.20
CA LYS A 172 9.27 -18.50 4.61
C LYS A 172 8.71 -17.42 5.52
N SER A 173 8.43 -17.75 6.78
CA SER A 173 8.04 -16.75 7.79
C SER A 173 9.08 -15.66 7.90
N LEU A 174 8.64 -14.41 8.06
CA LEU A 174 9.52 -13.27 8.29
C LEU A 174 10.37 -13.51 9.55
N SER A 175 11.70 -13.38 9.41
CA SER A 175 12.64 -13.50 10.53
C SER A 175 12.62 -12.24 11.41
N PRO A 176 12.96 -12.32 12.70
CA PRO A 176 13.19 -11.12 13.52
C PRO A 176 14.33 -10.27 12.93
N GLY A 177 14.22 -8.94 13.02
CA GLY A 177 15.26 -8.05 12.53
C GLY A 177 14.81 -6.62 12.23
N LYS A 178 15.75 -5.83 11.71
CA LYS A 178 15.48 -4.47 11.23
C LYS A 178 15.16 -4.48 9.74
N TYR A 179 14.14 -3.74 9.37
CA TYR A 179 13.62 -3.66 8.02
C TYR A 179 13.33 -2.23 7.62
N LYS A 180 13.28 -1.98 6.31
CA LYS A 180 12.72 -0.76 5.73
C LYS A 180 11.53 -1.11 4.87
N LEU A 181 10.36 -0.56 5.20
CA LEU A 181 9.16 -0.68 4.40
C LEU A 181 9.06 0.49 3.43
N ARG A 182 8.65 0.21 2.20
CA ARG A 182 8.29 1.21 1.22
C ARG A 182 6.96 0.84 0.59
N LEU A 183 6.06 1.82 0.53
CA LEU A 183 4.75 1.66 -0.07
C LEU A 183 4.63 2.56 -1.30
N SER A 184 3.94 2.08 -2.33
CA SER A 184 3.54 2.89 -3.46
C SER A 184 2.10 2.55 -3.81
N LEU A 185 1.24 3.52 -4.07
CA LEU A 185 -0.16 3.30 -4.40
C LEU A 185 -0.53 4.16 -5.59
N VAL A 186 -1.24 3.59 -6.56
CA VAL A 186 -1.88 4.38 -7.62
C VAL A 186 -3.36 4.51 -7.33
N ILE A 187 -3.83 5.74 -7.18
CA ILE A 187 -5.27 6.05 -7.04
C ILE A 187 -5.81 6.49 -8.38
N ALA A 188 -6.88 5.83 -8.80
CA ALA A 188 -7.58 6.11 -10.04
C ALA A 188 -9.09 6.18 -9.78
N PRO A 189 -9.81 7.19 -10.30
CA PRO A 189 -11.26 7.25 -10.23
C PRO A 189 -11.93 6.15 -11.08
N SER A 190 -13.17 5.79 -10.76
CA SER A 190 -13.97 4.71 -11.41
C SER A 190 -14.62 5.08 -12.75
N GLU A 191 -14.23 6.17 -13.41
CA GLU A 191 -14.76 6.64 -14.70
C GLU A 191 -16.17 7.29 -14.71
N GLN A 192 -16.98 7.18 -13.64
CA GLN A 192 -18.32 7.82 -13.60
C GLN A 192 -18.30 9.37 -13.51
N ASN A 193 -17.20 10.00 -13.09
CA ASN A 193 -17.08 11.45 -13.04
C ASN A 193 -16.15 11.94 -14.16
N LYS A 194 -16.71 12.21 -15.35
CA LYS A 194 -16.02 12.78 -16.53
C LYS A 194 -15.27 14.11 -16.24
N SER A 195 -15.48 14.71 -15.07
CA SER A 195 -14.91 15.98 -14.62
C SER A 195 -13.76 15.86 -13.61
N ALA A 196 -13.33 14.66 -13.20
CA ALA A 196 -12.33 14.49 -12.14
C ALA A 196 -11.18 13.53 -12.51
N GLY A 197 -10.03 14.10 -12.85
CA GLY A 197 -8.75 13.65 -12.28
C GLY A 197 -7.91 12.68 -13.10
N LYS A 198 -6.69 13.13 -13.42
CA LYS A 198 -5.54 12.27 -13.76
C LYS A 198 -5.28 11.31 -12.59
N SER A 199 -4.86 10.06 -12.86
CA SER A 199 -4.41 9.14 -11.82
C SER A 199 -3.36 9.78 -10.92
N GLY A 200 -3.48 9.57 -9.62
CA GLY A 200 -2.49 9.96 -8.63
C GLY A 200 -1.57 8.81 -8.26
N ALA A 201 -0.31 9.09 -7.98
CA ALA A 201 0.61 8.12 -7.40
C ALA A 201 1.07 8.62 -6.02
N TYR A 202 0.96 7.75 -5.03
CA TYR A 202 1.54 7.85 -3.71
C TYR A 202 2.81 7.00 -3.70
N ILE A 203 3.92 7.56 -3.22
CA ILE A 203 5.13 6.80 -2.91
C ILE A 203 5.57 7.24 -1.52
N ALA A 204 5.51 6.32 -0.56
CA ALA A 204 5.99 6.54 0.78
C ALA A 204 7.52 6.67 0.78
N PRO A 205 8.10 7.51 1.66
CA PRO A 205 9.49 7.37 2.05
C PRO A 205 9.72 6.00 2.71
N PHE A 206 10.98 5.63 2.91
CA PHE A 206 11.30 4.44 3.67
C PHE A 206 10.86 4.61 5.12
N ILE A 207 10.20 3.59 5.65
CA ILE A 207 9.79 3.52 7.04
C ILE A 207 10.67 2.48 7.72
N ASP A 208 11.48 2.91 8.68
CA ASP A 208 12.32 2.02 9.47
C ASP A 208 11.45 1.23 10.47
N ILE A 209 11.62 -0.09 10.51
CA ILE A 209 10.84 -1.03 11.32
C ILE A 209 11.80 -2.00 12.00
N GLU A 210 11.48 -2.39 13.22
CA GLU A 210 12.08 -3.45 14.00
C GLU A 210 11.00 -4.51 14.27
N TYR A 211 11.24 -5.75 13.88
CA TYR A 211 10.36 -6.88 14.11
C TYR A 211 10.99 -7.82 15.15
N ASN A 212 10.44 -7.85 16.37
CA ASN A 212 11.04 -8.50 17.53
C ASN A 212 10.04 -8.97 18.60
#